data_AF-A0A3G6N2D6-F1
#
_entry.id   AF-A0A3G6N2D6-F1
#
_cell.length_a   1.000
_cell.length_b   1.000
_cell.length_c   1.000
_cell.angle_alpha   90.00
_cell.angle_beta   90.00
_cell.angle_gamma   90.00
#
_symmetry.space_group_name_H-M   'P 1'
#
loop_
_entity.id
_entity.type
_entity.pdbx_description
1 polymer ?
#
loop_
_entity_poly.entity_id
_entity_poly.type
_entity_poly.pdbx_seq_one_letter_code
_entity_poly.pdbx_strand_id
1 'polypeptide(L)'
;MKNLSNFMKFTLFLFVILSLTYCSSEKSKHNFIQEGFINTNATYSWGRTQRKIIVKNIENSCKVFAITNENGKILYQQPINMTFSDNHYWLCYVDDKENLYYYNSDYNDAKAIMWNSELNKYEEKHWCSTKINLPVEFKNELKDKATLSNCLSLK
;
A
#
# COMPACT_ATOMS: atom_id res chain seq x y z
N MET A 1 -50.25 32.77 -4.02
CA MET A 1 -49.91 31.32 -4.10
C MET A 1 -48.74 30.97 -5.03
N LYS A 2 -48.45 31.71 -6.12
CA LYS A 2 -47.32 31.40 -7.04
C LYS A 2 -45.92 31.45 -6.40
N ASN A 3 -45.68 32.33 -5.43
CA ASN A 3 -44.37 32.47 -4.77
C ASN A 3 -44.01 31.29 -3.85
N LEU A 4 -44.99 30.63 -3.22
CA LEU A 4 -44.75 29.46 -2.36
C LEU A 4 -44.27 28.25 -3.18
N SER A 5 -44.85 28.05 -4.37
CA SER A 5 -44.48 27.00 -5.32
C SER A 5 -43.03 27.13 -5.79
N ASN A 6 -42.58 28.37 -6.10
CA ASN A 6 -41.21 28.59 -6.56
C ASN A 6 -40.18 28.43 -5.43
N PHE A 7 -40.53 28.80 -4.19
CA PHE A 7 -39.68 28.57 -3.03
C PHE A 7 -39.49 27.06 -2.78
N MET A 8 -40.58 26.28 -2.77
CA MET A 8 -40.53 24.82 -2.59
C MET A 8 -39.70 24.11 -3.66
N LYS A 9 -39.80 24.54 -4.93
CA LYS A 9 -38.99 23.98 -6.03
C LYS A 9 -37.50 24.29 -5.87
N PHE A 10 -37.17 25.48 -5.39
CA PHE A 10 -35.79 25.88 -5.14
C PHE A 10 -35.19 25.11 -3.96
N THR A 11 -35.95 24.92 -2.88
CA THR A 11 -35.50 24.13 -1.72
C THR A 11 -35.27 22.67 -2.07
N LEU A 12 -36.16 22.08 -2.89
CA LEU A 12 -36.02 20.71 -3.38
C LEU A 12 -34.77 20.55 -4.26
N PHE A 13 -34.52 21.50 -5.16
CA PHE A 13 -33.33 21.50 -6.02
C PHE A 13 -32.03 21.61 -5.20
N LEU A 14 -32.02 22.44 -4.15
CA LEU A 14 -30.88 22.57 -3.25
C LEU A 14 -30.59 21.27 -2.47
N PHE A 15 -31.65 20.59 -2.01
CA PHE A 15 -31.53 19.30 -1.32
C PHE A 15 -30.98 18.20 -2.23
N VAL A 16 -31.40 18.17 -3.50
CA VAL A 16 -30.88 17.22 -4.49
C VAL A 16 -29.39 17.45 -4.73
N ILE A 17 -28.95 18.70 -4.89
CA ILE A 17 -27.52 19.01 -5.08
C ILE A 17 -26.69 18.62 -3.86
N LEU A 18 -27.18 18.91 -2.64
CA LEU A 18 -26.51 18.53 -1.39
C LEU A 18 -26.41 17.02 -1.18
N SER A 19 -27.39 16.25 -1.68
CA SER A 19 -27.35 14.78 -1.59
C SER A 19 -26.34 14.15 -2.57
N LEU A 20 -26.04 14.81 -3.68
CA LEU A 20 -25.10 14.31 -4.70
C LEU A 20 -23.63 14.59 -4.38
N THR A 21 -23.33 15.47 -3.41
CA THR A 21 -21.94 15.76 -2.99
C THR A 21 -21.47 14.93 -1.80
N TYR A 22 -22.29 13.99 -1.31
CA TYR A 22 -21.91 13.08 -0.23
C TYR A 22 -20.96 11.99 -0.76
N CYS A 23 -19.72 12.39 -1.02
CA CYS A 23 -18.64 11.49 -1.35
C CYS A 23 -18.25 10.72 -0.09
N SER A 24 -18.82 9.52 0.07
CA SER A 24 -18.46 8.56 1.12
C SER A 24 -17.06 8.03 0.84
N SER A 25 -16.03 8.71 1.32
CA SER A 25 -14.70 8.12 1.37
C SER A 25 -14.67 7.07 2.49
N GLU A 26 -14.33 5.84 2.13
CA GLU A 26 -14.08 4.78 3.11
C GLU A 26 -12.96 5.24 4.05
N LYS A 27 -13.25 5.38 5.34
CA LYS A 27 -12.23 5.76 6.33
C LYS A 27 -11.19 4.64 6.38
N SER A 28 -9.94 4.94 6.00
CA SER A 28 -8.88 3.92 6.07
C SER A 28 -8.71 3.48 7.52
N LYS A 29 -8.73 2.17 7.77
CA LYS A 29 -8.36 1.63 9.07
C LYS A 29 -6.92 2.02 9.37
N HIS A 30 -6.67 2.46 10.60
CA HIS A 30 -5.34 2.81 11.08
C HIS A 30 -4.81 1.67 11.96
N ASN A 31 -3.69 1.08 11.57
CA ASN A 31 -3.03 0.00 12.31
C ASN A 31 -1.62 0.45 12.69
N PHE A 32 -1.10 -0.08 13.79
CA PHE A 32 0.32 0.02 14.10
C PHE A 32 1.01 -1.28 13.68
N ILE A 33 2.18 -1.18 13.05
CA ILE A 33 2.99 -2.34 12.69
C ILE A 33 4.45 -2.06 13.01
N GLN A 34 5.04 -2.89 13.86
CA GLN A 34 6.48 -2.87 14.10
C GLN A 34 7.20 -3.78 13.11
N GLU A 35 6.65 -4.98 12.91
CA GLU A 35 7.14 -6.00 11.98
C GLU A 35 5.94 -6.90 11.62
N GLY A 36 5.92 -7.43 10.39
CA GLY A 36 4.91 -8.41 9.96
C GLY A 36 4.38 -8.22 8.54
N PHE A 37 3.38 -9.03 8.19
CA PHE A 37 2.75 -9.00 6.87
C PHE A 37 1.70 -7.89 6.74
N ILE A 38 1.71 -7.26 5.57
CA ILE A 38 0.73 -6.27 5.13
C ILE A 38 -0.16 -6.93 4.08
N ASN A 39 -1.41 -7.19 4.45
CA ASN A 39 -2.36 -7.94 3.62
C ASN A 39 -3.74 -7.27 3.50
N THR A 40 -3.94 -6.09 4.12
CA THR A 40 -5.24 -5.39 4.08
C THR A 40 -5.12 -3.94 3.61
N ASN A 41 -6.21 -3.42 3.05
CA ASN A 41 -6.38 -2.00 2.75
C ASN A 41 -6.44 -1.21 4.07
N ALA A 42 -5.36 -0.51 4.39
CA ALA A 42 -5.20 0.23 5.63
C ALA A 42 -4.04 1.22 5.55
N THR A 43 -4.02 2.15 6.50
CA THR A 43 -2.83 2.94 6.81
C THR A 43 -2.14 2.35 8.02
N TYR A 44 -0.89 1.95 7.85
CA TYR A 44 -0.05 1.39 8.90
C TYR A 44 0.95 2.43 9.38
N SER A 45 0.88 2.83 10.65
CA SER A 45 1.97 3.56 11.31
C SER A 45 3.11 2.57 11.56
N TRP A 46 4.29 2.89 11.03
CA TRP A 46 5.38 1.92 10.94
C TRP A 46 6.49 2.21 11.95
N GLY A 47 6.73 1.25 12.84
CA GLY A 47 7.91 1.23 13.69
C GLY A 47 7.96 2.39 14.68
N ARG A 48 9.15 2.99 14.81
CA ARG A 48 9.44 4.07 15.78
C ARG A 48 9.47 5.45 15.12
N THR A 49 9.55 5.53 13.80
CA THR A 49 9.46 6.81 13.10
C THR A 49 8.00 7.20 12.89
N GLN A 50 7.78 8.43 12.42
CA GLN A 50 6.46 8.89 12.03
C GLN A 50 6.12 8.54 10.56
N ARG A 51 6.77 7.51 10.00
CA ARG A 51 6.47 7.03 8.64
C ARG A 51 5.21 6.18 8.65
N LYS A 52 4.51 6.20 7.51
CA LYS A 52 3.28 5.46 7.31
C LYS A 52 3.36 4.66 6.03
N ILE A 53 2.81 3.46 6.03
CA ILE A 53 2.54 2.69 4.81
C ILE A 53 1.05 2.81 4.54
N ILE A 54 0.71 3.25 3.34
CA ILE A 54 -0.68 3.38 2.90
C ILE A 54 -0.89 2.31 1.84
N VAL A 55 -1.75 1.34 2.13
CA VAL A 55 -2.22 0.35 1.15
C VAL A 55 -3.63 0.74 0.77
N LYS A 56 -3.92 0.84 -0.53
CA LYS A 56 -5.25 1.16 -1.04
C LYS A 56 -5.65 0.24 -2.16
N ASN A 57 -6.93 -0.11 -2.17
CA ASN A 57 -7.55 -0.67 -3.36
C ASN A 57 -7.73 0.44 -4.41
N ILE A 58 -7.41 0.10 -5.65
CA ILE A 58 -7.81 0.83 -6.84
C ILE A 58 -8.89 0.02 -7.57
N GLU A 59 -9.30 0.45 -8.76
CA GLU A 59 -10.31 -0.26 -9.55
C GLU A 59 -9.97 -1.75 -9.74
N ASN A 60 -11.02 -2.57 -9.90
CA ASN A 60 -10.92 -4.02 -10.16
C ASN A 60 -10.20 -4.83 -9.05
N SER A 61 -10.28 -4.40 -7.80
CA SER A 61 -9.68 -5.08 -6.64
C SER A 61 -8.15 -5.14 -6.64
N CYS A 62 -7.51 -4.39 -7.54
CA CYS A 62 -6.08 -4.17 -7.52
C CYS A 62 -5.70 -3.33 -6.30
N LYS A 63 -4.50 -3.54 -5.76
CA LYS A 63 -3.98 -2.82 -4.60
C LYS A 63 -2.62 -2.23 -4.93
N VAL A 64 -2.41 -1.03 -4.43
CA VAL A 64 -1.12 -0.34 -4.48
C VAL A 64 -0.72 0.06 -3.08
N PHE A 65 0.58 0.22 -2.85
CA PHE A 65 1.07 0.84 -1.62
C PHE A 65 2.01 2.02 -1.87
N ALA A 66 2.08 2.89 -0.87
CA ALA A 66 3.02 3.99 -0.79
C ALA A 66 3.57 4.10 0.63
N ILE A 67 4.78 4.62 0.77
CA ILE A 67 5.37 4.98 2.05
C ILE A 67 5.41 6.51 2.13
N THR A 68 4.89 7.08 3.21
CA THR A 68 4.85 8.52 3.44
C THR A 68 5.50 8.90 4.76
N ASN A 69 5.87 10.17 4.90
CA ASN A 69 6.20 10.74 6.21
C ASN A 69 4.94 11.20 6.97
N GLU A 70 5.14 11.75 8.16
CA GLU A 70 4.07 12.26 9.04
C GLU A 70 3.15 13.27 8.35
N ASN A 71 3.75 14.12 7.49
CA ASN A 71 3.11 15.20 6.74
C ASN A 71 2.46 14.71 5.43
N GLY A 72 2.49 13.41 5.15
CA GLY A 72 1.92 12.82 3.94
C GLY A 72 2.79 12.98 2.68
N LYS A 73 4.02 13.49 2.80
CA LYS A 73 4.97 13.50 1.67
C LYS A 73 5.29 12.05 1.30
N ILE A 74 5.15 11.73 0.01
CA ILE A 74 5.50 10.43 -0.54
C ILE A 74 7.02 10.25 -0.51
N LEU A 75 7.47 9.21 0.18
CA LEU A 75 8.87 8.76 0.24
C LEU A 75 9.11 7.59 -0.71
N TYR A 76 8.04 6.86 -1.07
CA TYR A 76 8.01 5.78 -2.04
C TYR A 76 6.60 5.55 -2.54
N GLN A 77 6.45 5.15 -3.80
CA GLN A 77 5.18 4.69 -4.34
C GLN A 77 5.43 3.52 -5.30
N GLN A 78 4.68 2.44 -5.12
CA GLN A 78 4.66 1.31 -6.05
C GLN A 78 4.18 1.76 -7.44
N PRO A 79 4.79 1.28 -8.54
CA PRO A 79 4.26 1.51 -9.88
C PRO A 79 2.82 1.01 -10.03
N ILE A 80 1.94 1.84 -10.59
CA ILE A 80 0.49 1.55 -10.72
C ILE A 80 0.24 0.38 -11.69
N ASN A 81 1.17 0.10 -12.60
CA ASN A 81 1.11 -1.04 -13.52
C ASN A 81 1.64 -2.35 -12.91
N MET A 82 2.07 -2.35 -11.64
CA MET A 82 2.61 -3.51 -10.92
C MET A 82 1.84 -3.73 -9.62
N THR A 83 0.51 -3.79 -9.69
CA THR A 83 -0.39 -3.88 -8.52
C THR A 83 -0.45 -5.27 -7.90
N PHE A 84 -0.83 -5.33 -6.63
CA PHE A 84 -1.28 -6.58 -6.01
C PHE A 84 -2.76 -6.84 -6.32
N SER A 85 -3.20 -8.09 -6.24
CA SER A 85 -4.61 -8.47 -6.38
C SER A 85 -4.87 -9.66 -5.48
N ASP A 86 -6.11 -9.84 -5.03
CA ASP A 86 -6.48 -11.04 -4.24
C ASP A 86 -6.39 -12.33 -5.07
N ASN A 87 -6.32 -12.20 -6.39
CA ASN A 87 -6.13 -13.32 -7.31
C ASN A 87 -4.65 -13.62 -7.61
N HIS A 88 -3.71 -12.78 -7.15
CA HIS A 88 -2.28 -12.99 -7.34
C HIS A 88 -1.67 -13.61 -6.08
N TYR A 89 -0.61 -14.41 -6.25
CA TYR A 89 0.23 -14.73 -5.10
C TYR A 89 1.22 -13.60 -4.88
N TRP A 90 1.04 -12.87 -3.79
CA TRP A 90 1.95 -11.80 -3.39
C TRP A 90 2.18 -11.82 -1.88
N LEU A 91 3.34 -11.33 -1.48
CA LEU A 91 3.70 -11.11 -0.08
C LEU A 91 4.18 -9.68 0.05
N CYS A 92 3.81 -9.00 1.12
CA CYS A 92 4.36 -7.71 1.52
C CYS A 92 4.64 -7.78 3.01
N TYR A 93 5.90 -7.59 3.40
CA TYR A 93 6.37 -7.74 4.76
C TYR A 93 7.18 -6.52 5.15
N VAL A 94 7.07 -6.10 6.40
CA VAL A 94 7.86 -5.02 6.96
C VAL A 94 8.69 -5.53 8.12
N ASP A 95 9.94 -5.09 8.21
CA ASP A 95 10.82 -5.42 9.34
C ASP A 95 10.85 -4.30 10.40
N ASP A 96 11.56 -4.60 11.50
CA ASP A 96 11.80 -3.69 12.63
C ASP A 96 12.75 -2.52 12.33
N LYS A 97 13.43 -2.56 11.16
CA LYS A 97 14.32 -1.53 10.63
C LYS A 97 13.65 -0.62 9.61
N GLU A 98 12.34 -0.73 9.49
CA GLU A 98 11.53 0.04 8.57
C GLU A 98 11.87 -0.19 7.10
N ASN A 99 12.27 -1.41 6.74
CA ASN A 99 12.39 -1.90 5.36
C ASN A 99 11.19 -2.76 4.97
N LEU A 100 10.73 -2.61 3.74
CA LEU A 100 9.61 -3.37 3.19
C LEU A 100 10.13 -4.36 2.15
N TYR A 101 9.68 -5.59 2.22
CA TYR A 101 10.01 -6.66 1.29
C TYR A 101 8.72 -7.10 0.63
N TYR A 102 8.72 -7.18 -0.70
CA TYR A 102 7.57 -7.74 -1.39
C TYR A 102 7.98 -8.71 -2.49
N TYR A 103 7.07 -9.64 -2.74
CA TYR A 103 7.10 -10.58 -3.85
C TYR A 103 5.76 -10.56 -4.57
N ASN A 104 5.76 -10.61 -5.89
CA ASN A 104 4.57 -10.83 -6.70
C ASN A 104 4.87 -11.87 -7.79
N SER A 105 4.16 -13.01 -7.77
CA SER A 105 4.40 -14.12 -8.69
C SER A 105 4.19 -13.75 -10.14
N ASP A 106 3.16 -12.95 -10.42
CA ASP A 106 2.66 -12.71 -11.78
C ASP A 106 3.61 -11.83 -12.57
N TYR A 107 4.35 -10.97 -11.87
CA TYR A 107 5.40 -10.13 -12.45
C TYR A 107 6.80 -10.68 -12.21
N ASN A 108 6.93 -11.82 -11.51
CA ASN A 108 8.19 -12.33 -10.99
C ASN A 108 9.02 -11.22 -10.29
N ASP A 109 8.33 -10.37 -9.54
CA ASP A 109 8.91 -9.14 -9.01
C ASP A 109 9.27 -9.32 -7.54
N ALA A 110 10.54 -9.09 -7.23
CA ALA A 110 11.16 -9.44 -5.97
C ALA A 110 11.97 -8.24 -5.42
N LYS A 111 11.29 -7.32 -4.72
CA LYS A 111 11.90 -6.06 -4.27
C LYS A 111 12.03 -5.93 -2.76
N ALA A 112 13.10 -5.27 -2.35
CA ALA A 112 13.34 -4.73 -1.03
C ALA A 112 13.36 -3.21 -1.15
N ILE A 113 12.50 -2.55 -0.39
CA ILE A 113 12.31 -1.11 -0.32
C ILE A 113 13.00 -0.64 0.95
N MET A 114 14.20 -0.07 0.80
CA MET A 114 15.09 0.23 1.92
C MET A 114 15.31 1.73 2.07
N TRP A 115 15.36 2.22 3.31
CA TRP A 115 15.55 3.64 3.59
C TRP A 115 16.97 4.11 3.20
N ASN A 116 17.06 5.17 2.39
CA ASN A 116 18.30 5.90 2.15
C ASN A 116 18.23 7.26 2.88
N SER A 117 19.04 7.39 3.95
CA SER A 117 19.09 8.60 4.78
C SER A 117 19.72 9.80 4.07
N GLU A 118 20.63 9.58 3.13
CA GLU A 118 21.29 10.67 2.38
C GLU A 118 20.31 11.33 1.42
N LEU A 119 19.48 10.53 0.75
CA LEU A 119 18.48 11.00 -0.21
C LEU A 119 17.12 11.29 0.43
N ASN A 120 16.94 10.94 1.71
CA ASN A 120 15.70 11.09 2.47
C ASN A 120 14.49 10.48 1.74
N LYS A 121 14.70 9.29 1.16
CA LYS A 121 13.69 8.52 0.41
C LYS A 121 14.01 7.03 0.50
N TYR A 122 13.06 6.18 0.10
CA TYR A 122 13.35 4.76 -0.05
C TYR A 122 13.89 4.44 -1.44
N GLU A 123 14.72 3.41 -1.50
CA GLU A 123 15.28 2.86 -2.72
C GLU A 123 14.82 1.41 -2.92
N GLU A 124 14.64 1.04 -4.19
CA GLU A 124 14.34 -0.32 -4.58
C GLU A 124 15.62 -1.12 -4.81
N LYS A 125 15.67 -2.33 -4.26
CA LYS A 125 16.69 -3.32 -4.59
C LYS A 125 16.02 -4.64 -4.94
N HIS A 126 16.46 -5.25 -6.03
CA HIS A 126 15.91 -6.53 -6.47
C HIS A 126 16.63 -7.69 -5.74
N TRP A 127 15.99 -8.31 -4.75
CA TRP A 127 16.66 -9.26 -3.85
C TRP A 127 16.90 -10.65 -4.46
N CYS A 128 16.35 -10.95 -5.64
CA CYS A 128 16.77 -12.14 -6.38
C CYS A 128 18.14 -11.97 -7.07
N SER A 129 18.51 -10.74 -7.44
CA SER A 129 19.77 -10.42 -8.14
C SER A 129 20.80 -9.72 -7.24
N THR A 130 20.41 -9.33 -6.03
CA THR A 130 21.28 -8.70 -5.03
C THR A 130 21.15 -9.46 -3.72
N LYS A 131 22.28 -9.82 -3.11
CA LYS A 131 22.28 -10.52 -1.82
C LYS A 131 21.83 -9.56 -0.71
N ILE A 132 20.65 -9.79 -0.17
CA ILE A 132 20.01 -9.03 0.91
C ILE A 132 19.62 -10.02 2.00
N ASN A 133 19.79 -9.64 3.26
CA ASN A 133 19.29 -10.45 4.36
C ASN A 133 17.78 -10.23 4.51
N LEU A 134 16.97 -11.16 4.00
CA LEU A 134 15.52 -11.11 4.14
C LEU A 134 15.08 -11.58 5.55
N PRO A 135 13.98 -11.03 6.10
CA PRO A 135 13.39 -11.51 7.35
C PRO A 135 13.06 -13.01 7.32
N VAL A 136 13.18 -13.68 8.45
CA VAL A 136 13.06 -15.16 8.52
C VAL A 136 11.64 -15.59 8.16
N GLU A 137 10.65 -14.87 8.67
CA GLU A 137 9.22 -15.05 8.43
C GLU A 137 8.91 -14.90 6.94
N PHE A 138 9.44 -13.85 6.31
CA PHE A 138 9.28 -13.63 4.87
C PHE A 138 9.94 -14.74 4.04
N LYS A 139 11.15 -15.19 4.41
CA LYS A 139 11.81 -16.33 3.76
C LYS A 139 10.98 -17.60 3.90
N ASN A 140 10.38 -17.84 5.07
CA ASN A 140 9.58 -19.03 5.33
C ASN A 140 8.34 -19.10 4.44
N GLU A 141 7.62 -17.98 4.23
CA GLU A 141 6.48 -17.92 3.30
C GLU A 141 6.88 -18.12 1.83
N LEU A 142 8.15 -17.85 1.49
CA LEU A 142 8.68 -18.06 0.15
C LEU A 142 9.21 -19.49 -0.09
N LYS A 143 9.26 -20.34 0.95
CA LYS A 143 9.70 -21.73 0.80
C LYS A 143 8.78 -22.47 -0.17
N ASP A 144 9.36 -23.42 -0.89
CA ASP A 144 8.66 -24.29 -1.86
C ASP A 144 8.15 -23.60 -3.15
N LYS A 145 8.48 -22.33 -3.38
CA LYS A 145 8.18 -21.65 -4.66
C LYS A 145 9.27 -21.97 -5.69
N ALA A 146 8.96 -22.89 -6.61
CA ALA A 146 9.88 -23.35 -7.66
C ALA A 146 10.51 -22.21 -8.49
N THR A 147 9.76 -21.12 -8.69
CA THR A 147 10.19 -19.92 -9.43
C THR A 147 11.34 -19.15 -8.75
N LEU A 148 11.60 -19.38 -7.47
CA LEU A 148 12.56 -18.63 -6.66
C LEU A 148 13.88 -19.36 -6.40
N SER A 149 14.05 -20.56 -6.96
CA SER A 149 15.24 -21.42 -6.77
C SER A 149 16.58 -20.75 -7.11
N ASN A 150 16.56 -19.74 -7.99
CA ASN A 150 17.76 -19.01 -8.42
C ASN A 150 18.02 -17.70 -7.66
N CYS A 151 17.13 -17.29 -6.74
CA CYS A 151 17.25 -16.00 -6.06
C CYS A 151 18.40 -15.98 -5.05
N LEU A 152 19.31 -15.01 -5.18
CA LEU A 152 20.52 -14.90 -4.35
C LEU A 152 20.24 -14.74 -2.86
N SER A 153 19.16 -14.04 -2.48
CA SER A 153 18.82 -13.78 -1.07
C SER A 153 18.09 -14.94 -0.36
N LEU A 154 17.74 -15.99 -1.10
CA LEU A 154 17.10 -17.21 -0.56
C LEU A 154 18.06 -18.39 -0.45
N LYS A 155 19.30 -18.23 -0.92
CA LYS A 155 20.41 -19.18 -0.77
C LYS A 155 21.20 -18.85 0.49
#